data_AF-A0A7Z0SYV3-F1
#
_entry.id   AF-A0A7Z0SYV3-F1
#
_cell.length_a   1.000
_cell.length_b   1.000
_cell.length_c   1.000
_cell.angle_alpha   90.00
_cell.angle_beta   90.00
_cell.angle_gamma   90.00
#
_symmetry.space_group_name_H-M   'P 1'
#
loop_
_entity.id
_entity.type
_entity.pdbx_description
1 polymer ?
#
loop_
_entity_poly.entity_id
_entity_poly.type
_entity_poly.pdbx_seq_one_letter_code
_entity_poly.pdbx_strand_id
1 'polypeptide(L)' 'MATGARPSPASLSTVQLRNRMIVSARRIITEHWPRVDRCPICGSAWPCPPTETAYGYLTSVGQGNWAPPQRAGSRR' A
#
# COMPACT_ATOMS: atom_id res chain seq x y z
N MET A 1 19.19 21.98 33.64
CA MET A 1 19.17 20.72 32.87
C MET A 1 17.94 20.75 31.97
N ALA A 2 18.11 20.56 30.66
CA ALA A 2 17.06 20.74 29.67
C ALA A 2 16.00 19.63 29.78
N THR A 3 14.76 20.00 30.10
CA THR A 3 13.57 19.18 29.92
C THR A 3 13.29 19.03 28.43
N GLY A 4 13.73 17.92 27.84
CA GLY A 4 13.43 17.60 26.44
C GLY A 4 11.93 17.42 26.26
N ALA A 5 11.25 18.42 25.68
CA ALA A 5 9.88 18.28 25.23
C ALA A 5 9.85 17.17 24.16
N ARG A 6 9.27 16.01 24.50
CA ARG A 6 9.02 14.95 23.54
C ARG A 6 8.16 15.54 22.44
N PRO A 7 8.58 15.52 21.16
CA PRO A 7 7.76 16.05 20.09
C PRO A 7 6.44 15.28 20.09
N SER A 8 5.34 15.98 20.36
CA SER A 8 3.99 15.45 20.12
C SER A 8 3.96 14.93 18.69
N PRO A 9 3.38 13.75 18.41
CA PRO A 9 3.25 13.28 17.04
C PRO A 9 2.47 14.36 16.28
N ALA A 10 3.16 15.12 15.43
CA ALA A 10 2.55 16.18 14.68
C ALA A 10 1.37 15.58 13.91
N SER A 11 0.17 16.09 14.17
CA SER A 11 -1.03 15.71 13.43
C SER A 11 -0.72 15.88 11.94
N LEU A 12 -0.84 14.79 11.17
CA LEU A 12 -0.56 14.83 9.74
C LEU A 12 -1.55 15.78 9.07
N SER A 13 -1.06 16.64 8.19
CA SER A 13 -1.95 17.31 7.25
C SER A 13 -2.69 16.27 6.40
N THR A 14 -3.87 16.62 5.89
CA THR A 14 -4.67 15.75 5.02
C THR A 14 -3.88 15.27 3.80
N VAL A 15 -3.00 16.12 3.24
CA VAL A 15 -2.13 15.77 2.11
C VAL A 15 -1.08 14.73 2.52
N GLN A 16 -0.45 14.88 3.67
CA GLN A 16 0.52 13.90 4.18
C GLN A 16 -0.14 12.55 4.49
N LEU A 17 -1.35 12.57 5.07
CA LEU A 17 -2.12 11.35 5.31
C LEU A 17 -2.49 10.67 3.99
N ARG A 18 -3.01 11.43 3.01
CA ARG A 18 -3.32 10.91 1.67
C ARG A 18 -2.09 10.27 1.01
N ASN A 19 -0.94 10.94 1.05
CA ASN A 19 0.30 10.41 0.48
C ASN A 19 0.75 9.13 1.19
N ARG A 20 0.64 9.06 2.53
CA ARG A 20 0.93 7.83 3.28
C ARG A 20 -0.02 6.69 2.91
N MET A 21 -1.32 6.98 2.77
CA MET A 21 -2.30 5.97 2.38
C MET A 21 -2.08 5.47 0.94
N ILE A 22 -1.69 6.34 0.00
CA ILE A 22 -1.31 5.94 -1.36
C ILE A 22 -0.13 4.97 -1.32
N VAL A 23 0.93 5.29 -0.55
CA VAL A 23 2.08 4.41 -0.40
C VAL A 23 1.69 3.07 0.22
N SER A 24 0.82 3.08 1.24
CA SER A 24 0.30 1.88 1.88
C SER A 24 -0.48 0.99 0.89
N ALA A 25 -1.42 1.57 0.13
CA ALA A 25 -2.20 0.84 -0.86
C ALA A 25 -1.32 0.20 -1.95
N ARG A 26 -0.34 0.95 -2.46
CA ARG A 26 0.65 0.42 -3.42
C ARG A 26 1.46 -0.73 -2.84
N ARG A 27 1.86 -0.65 -1.57
CA ARG A 27 2.58 -1.72 -0.88
C ARG A 27 1.74 -2.99 -0.76
N ILE A 28 0.48 -2.88 -0.34
CA ILE A 28 -0.47 -4.00 -0.27
C ILE A 28 -0.57 -4.67 -1.65
N ILE A 29 -0.81 -3.88 -2.70
CA ILE A 29 -0.90 -4.41 -4.08
C ILE A 29 0.42 -5.10 -4.49
N THR A 30 1.58 -4.56 -4.15
CA THR A 30 2.89 -5.14 -4.49
C THR A 30 3.15 -6.46 -3.76
N GLU A 31 2.79 -6.56 -2.48
CA GLU A 31 2.99 -7.76 -1.67
C GLU A 31 2.00 -8.87 -2.06
N HIS A 32 0.79 -8.49 -2.45
CA HIS A 32 -0.27 -9.41 -2.89
C HIS A 32 -0.27 -9.64 -4.41
N TRP A 33 0.71 -9.09 -5.14
CA TRP A 33 0.75 -9.11 -6.61
C TRP A 33 0.72 -10.55 -7.13
N PRO A 34 -0.07 -10.83 -8.18
CA PRO A 34 -0.33 -12.19 -8.61
C PRO A 34 0.94 -12.83 -9.15
N ARG A 35 1.12 -14.11 -8.83
CA ARG A 35 2.08 -14.97 -9.53
C ARG A 35 1.43 -15.76 -10.67
N VAL A 36 0.15 -16.13 -10.56
CA VAL A 36 -0.64 -16.76 -11.64
C VAL A 36 -2.14 -16.45 -11.44
N ASP A 37 -2.79 -17.03 -10.42
CA ASP A 37 -4.25 -16.83 -10.15
C ASP A 37 -4.62 -16.70 -8.67
N ARG A 38 -3.64 -16.90 -7.77
CA ARG A 38 -3.83 -16.85 -6.31
C ARG A 38 -2.95 -15.79 -5.67
N CYS A 39 -3.47 -15.18 -4.62
CA CYS A 39 -2.71 -14.27 -3.78
C CYS A 39 -1.63 -15.04 -3.00
N PRO A 40 -0.34 -14.66 -3.07
CA PRO A 40 0.72 -15.33 -2.35
C PRO A 40 0.67 -15.13 -0.83
N ILE A 41 -0.02 -14.09 -0.36
CA ILE A 41 -0.15 -13.75 1.07
C ILE A 41 -1.41 -14.36 1.68
N CYS A 42 -2.57 -14.20 1.00
CA CYS A 42 -3.86 -14.67 1.52
C CYS A 42 -4.18 -16.13 1.14
N GLY A 43 -3.54 -16.69 0.11
CA GLY A 43 -3.84 -18.04 -0.41
C GLY A 43 -5.17 -18.16 -1.15
N SER A 44 -5.99 -17.10 -1.19
CA SER A 44 -7.26 -17.03 -1.90
C SER A 44 -7.09 -16.75 -3.39
N ALA A 45 -8.20 -16.83 -4.14
CA ALA A 45 -8.26 -16.32 -5.50
C ALA A 45 -7.83 -14.84 -5.54
N TRP A 46 -7.17 -14.46 -6.63
CA TRP A 46 -6.81 -13.09 -6.92
C TRP A 46 -7.89 -12.44 -7.81
N PRO A 47 -8.28 -11.18 -7.56
CA PRO A 47 -7.83 -10.30 -6.49
C PRO A 47 -8.44 -10.68 -5.14
N CYS A 48 -7.62 -10.62 -4.08
CA CYS A 48 -8.09 -10.86 -2.71
C CYS A 48 -8.63 -9.56 -2.08
N PRO A 49 -9.47 -9.62 -1.02
CA PRO A 49 -10.13 -8.43 -0.46
C PRO A 49 -9.19 -7.26 -0.07
N PRO A 50 -7.97 -7.49 0.48
CA PRO A 50 -7.01 -6.40 0.71
C PRO A 50 -6.57 -5.69 -0.57
N THR A 51 -6.37 -6.45 -1.65
CA THR A 51 -5.99 -5.92 -2.96
C THR A 51 -7.14 -5.12 -3.58
N GLU A 52 -8.37 -5.62 -3.49
CA GLU A 52 -9.56 -4.90 -3.94
C GLU A 52 -9.74 -3.57 -3.19
N THR A 53 -9.58 -3.58 -1.87
CA THR A 53 -9.65 -2.38 -1.03
C THR A 53 -8.59 -1.36 -1.41
N ALA A 54 -7.35 -1.82 -1.65
CA ALA A 54 -6.25 -0.96 -2.06
C ALA A 54 -6.49 -0.33 -3.45
N TYR A 55 -6.97 -1.11 -4.43
CA TYR A 55 -7.35 -0.58 -5.73
C TYR A 55 -8.56 0.37 -5.66
N GLY A 56 -9.54 0.08 -4.81
CA GLY A 56 -10.66 0.97 -4.56
C GLY A 56 -10.20 2.33 -4.04
N TYR A 57 -9.27 2.34 -3.09
CA TYR A 57 -8.66 3.58 -2.60
C TYR A 57 -7.84 4.29 -3.69
N LEU A 58 -6.99 3.58 -4.44
CA LEU A 58 -6.21 4.19 -5.51
C LEU A 58 -7.11 4.80 -6.60
N THR A 59 -8.22 4.14 -6.94
CA THR A 59 -9.22 4.66 -7.87
C THR A 59 -9.84 5.96 -7.34
N SER A 60 -10.24 6.00 -6.06
CA SER A 60 -10.87 7.20 -5.48
C SER A 60 -9.93 8.42 -5.43
N VAL A 61 -8.61 8.20 -5.43
CA VAL A 61 -7.61 9.27 -5.47
C VAL A 61 -7.03 9.55 -6.85
N GLY A 62 -7.60 8.96 -7.92
CA GLY A 62 -7.20 9.20 -9.32
C GLY A 62 -5.99 8.39 -9.81
N GLN A 63 -5.64 7.30 -9.13
CA GLN A 63 -4.48 6.44 -9.42
C GLN A 63 -4.85 4.97 -9.67
N GLY A 64 -6.07 4.69 -10.12
CA GLY A 64 -6.60 3.31 -10.27
C GLY A 64 -5.81 2.42 -11.24
N ASN A 65 -5.08 2.98 -12.20
CA ASN A 65 -4.27 2.24 -13.18
C ASN A 65 -2.84 1.91 -12.70
N TRP A 66 -2.60 1.92 -11.39
CA TRP A 66 -1.27 1.66 -10.85
C TRP A 66 -0.97 0.16 -10.78
N ALA A 67 0.15 -0.26 -11.35
CA ALA A 67 0.73 -1.60 -11.18
C ALA A 67 2.16 -1.47 -10.63
N PRO A 68 2.63 -2.41 -9.79
CA PRO A 68 3.99 -2.43 -9.33
C PRO A 68 4.92 -2.65 -10.53
N PRO A 69 6.10 -2.01 -10.53
CA PRO A 69 7.13 -2.32 -11.51
C PRO A 69 7.47 -3.82 -11.38
N GLN A 70 7.65 -4.48 -12.53
CA GLN A 70 7.96 -5.91 -12.59
C GLN A 70 9.14 -6.19 -11.65
N ARG A 71 8.88 -6.94 -10.56
CA ARG A 71 9.92 -7.28 -9.59
C ARG A 71 10.98 -8.08 -10.34
N ALA A 72 12.17 -7.52 -10.56
CA ALA A 72 13.35 -8.21 -11.08
C ALA A 72 13.91 -9.29 -10.12
N GLY A 73 13.02 -9.98 -9.37
CA GLY A 73 13.34 -10.74 -8.17
C GLY A 73 12.51 -11.99 -8.01
N SER A 74 12.10 -12.65 -9.09
CA SER A 74 11.84 -14.09 -9.09
C SER A 74 13.15 -14.89 -9.07
N ARG A 75 14.12 -14.49 -8.24
CA ARG A 75 15.20 -15.40 -7.83
C ARG A 75 14.80 -15.91 -6.45
N ARG A 76 14.50 -17.21 -6.47
CA ARG A 76 14.16 -18.05 -5.32
C ARG A 76 15.19 -17.90 -4.21
#